data_AF-A0A0G1DLT5-F1
#
_entry.id   AF-A0A0G1DLT5-F1
#
_cell.length_a   1.000
_cell.length_b   1.000
_cell.length_c   1.000
_cell.angle_alpha   90.00
_cell.angle_beta   90.00
_cell.angle_gamma   90.00
#
_symmetry.space_group_name_H-M   'P 1'
#
loop_
_entity.id
_entity.type
_entity.pdbx_description
1 polymer ?
#
loop_
_entity_poly.entity_id
_entity_poly.type
_entity_poly.pdbx_seq_one_letter_code
_entity_poly.pdbx_strand_id
1 'polypeptide(L)'
;MGEADVRLTVVTREFGRITVKAPGLRKITSRRAPYLDLFQHVKLFLTAGRTFNIITDVESYHGFEFLRTRLNRIGMAYKLTEICDRLLPENEAHFEVFDALLMAFRKLNDEKSEAETVGDNFCLDLLKKLGYQPQTADLSGDKLNRALEEVMEKEIRSLPLLTKIKRSLR
;
A
#
# COMPACT_ATOMS: atom_id res chain seq x y z
N MET A 1 -8.76 11.78 20.66
CA MET A 1 -8.36 12.38 19.36
C MET A 1 -9.26 13.57 19.11
N GLY A 2 -8.76 14.64 18.48
CA GLY A 2 -9.63 15.73 18.05
C GLY A 2 -10.46 15.32 16.84
N GLU A 3 -11.60 15.99 16.62
CA GLU A 3 -12.54 15.69 15.53
C GLU A 3 -11.90 15.79 14.13
N ALA A 4 -10.95 16.70 13.97
CA ALA A 4 -10.23 16.91 12.72
C ALA A 4 -8.95 16.07 12.58
N ASP A 5 -8.58 15.27 13.60
CA ASP A 5 -7.39 14.44 13.58
C ASP A 5 -7.66 13.13 12.81
N VAL A 6 -6.68 12.65 12.06
CA VAL A 6 -6.76 11.38 11.33
C VAL A 6 -5.69 10.42 11.84
N ARG A 7 -6.05 9.14 11.94
CA ARG A 7 -5.09 8.04 12.13
C ARG A 7 -4.80 7.43 10.77
N LEU A 8 -3.52 7.26 10.44
CA LEU A 8 -3.07 6.68 9.19
C LEU A 8 -2.16 5.48 9.50
N THR A 9 -2.28 4.43 8.71
CA THR A 9 -1.27 3.39 8.64
C THR A 9 -0.38 3.70 7.44
N VAL A 10 0.92 3.77 7.66
CA VAL A 10 1.92 4.08 6.62
C VAL A 10 2.98 2.99 6.59
N VAL A 11 3.37 2.57 5.39
CA VAL A 11 4.54 1.73 5.19
C VAL A 11 5.72 2.67 4.96
N THR A 12 6.70 2.62 5.85
CA THR A 12 7.90 3.46 5.79
C THR A 12 9.12 2.60 5.49
N ARG A 13 10.13 3.22 4.89
CA ARG A 13 11.38 2.54 4.56
C ARG A 13 12.22 2.24 5.81
N GLU A 14 12.23 3.17 6.76
CA GLU A 14 13.12 3.14 7.93
C GLU A 14 12.46 2.58 9.20
N PHE A 15 11.15 2.73 9.37
CA PHE A 15 10.43 2.34 10.59
C PHE A 15 9.45 1.18 10.36
N GLY A 16 9.37 0.65 9.14
CA GLY A 16 8.41 -0.39 8.78
C GLY A 16 6.97 0.14 8.66
N ARG A 17 6.00 -0.75 8.80
CA ARG A 17 4.58 -0.37 8.88
C ARG A 17 4.31 0.21 10.26
N ILE A 18 3.80 1.44 10.31
CA ILE A 18 3.50 2.13 11.57
C ILE A 18 2.13 2.83 11.52
N THR A 19 1.51 2.95 12.69
CA THR A 19 0.35 3.80 12.88
C THR A 19 0.76 5.21 13.32
N VAL A 20 0.33 6.23 12.59
CA VAL A 20 0.64 7.63 12.87
C VAL A 20 -0.62 8.46 13.06
N LYS A 21 -0.49 9.55 13.82
CA LYS A 21 -1.53 10.56 14.01
C LYS A 21 -1.22 11.79 13.15
N ALA A 22 -2.21 12.27 12.40
CA ALA A 22 -2.16 13.52 11.65
C ALA A 22 -3.14 14.54 12.27
N PRO A 23 -2.68 15.45 13.16
CA PRO A 23 -3.56 16.37 13.84
C PRO A 23 -4.19 17.40 12.90
N GLY A 24 -5.48 17.66 13.02
CA GLY A 24 -6.17 18.66 12.20
C GLY A 24 -6.14 18.41 10.69
N LEU A 25 -5.87 17.17 10.25
CA LEU A 25 -5.75 16.84 8.83
C LEU A 25 -7.03 17.17 8.05
N ARG A 26 -8.21 17.00 8.66
CA ARG A 26 -9.52 17.27 8.03
C ARG A 26 -9.92 18.74 8.00
N LYS A 27 -9.12 19.66 8.56
CA LYS A 27 -9.42 21.09 8.47
C LYS A 27 -9.31 21.53 7.01
N ILE A 28 -10.24 22.38 6.56
CA ILE A 28 -10.21 22.98 5.21
C ILE A 28 -8.89 23.71 4.95
N THR A 29 -8.29 24.28 6.00
CA THR A 29 -7.00 25.00 5.94
C THR A 29 -5.77 24.09 6.01
N SER A 30 -5.94 22.77 6.06
CA SER A 30 -4.83 21.81 6.20
C SER A 30 -4.01 21.74 4.91
N ARG A 31 -2.78 22.26 4.97
CA ARG A 31 -1.82 22.18 3.85
C ARG A 31 -1.30 20.77 3.56
N ARG A 32 -1.47 19.84 4.52
CA ARG A 32 -0.95 18.46 4.45
C ARG A 32 -1.97 17.46 3.90
N ALA A 33 -3.25 17.82 3.90
CA ALA A 33 -4.34 16.93 3.49
C ALA A 33 -4.17 16.34 2.08
N PRO A 34 -3.76 17.10 1.05
CA PRO A 34 -3.60 16.54 -0.30
C PRO A 34 -2.51 15.47 -0.41
N TYR A 35 -1.50 15.51 0.46
CA TYR A 35 -0.33 14.63 0.42
C TYR A 35 -0.45 13.43 1.36
N LEU A 36 -1.39 13.45 2.30
CA LEU A 36 -1.66 12.37 3.25
C LEU A 36 -2.93 11.61 2.89
N ASP A 37 -3.14 11.42 1.59
CA ASP A 37 -4.19 10.59 1.01
C ASP A 37 -3.62 9.22 0.58
N LEU A 38 -4.48 8.30 0.14
CA LEU A 38 -4.06 6.99 -0.32
C LEU A 38 -3.12 7.05 -1.52
N PHE A 39 -2.20 6.10 -1.58
CA PHE A 39 -1.27 5.90 -2.70
C PHE A 39 -0.40 7.12 -2.98
N GLN A 40 0.17 7.71 -1.92
CA GLN A 40 1.11 8.83 -2.01
C GLN A 40 2.52 8.35 -1.61
N HIS A 41 3.55 8.79 -2.34
CA HIS A 41 4.94 8.64 -1.91
C HIS A 41 5.43 9.98 -1.36
N VAL A 42 5.68 10.00 -0.05
CA VAL A 42 6.00 11.22 0.69
C VAL A 42 7.11 10.96 1.70
N LYS A 43 7.83 12.02 2.06
CA LYS A 43 8.65 12.07 3.27
C LYS A 43 7.80 12.62 4.41
N LEU A 44 7.76 11.89 5.52
CA LEU A 44 7.06 12.30 6.73
C LEU A 44 8.05 12.83 7.76
N PHE A 45 7.72 13.97 8.34
CA PHE A 45 8.39 14.46 9.55
C PHE A 45 7.54 14.06 10.75
N LEU A 46 8.15 13.31 11.66
CA LEU A 46 7.47 12.70 12.81
C LEU A 46 8.07 13.22 14.11
N THR A 47 7.22 13.41 15.11
CA THR A 47 7.63 13.54 16.52
C THR A 47 7.03 12.41 17.33
N ALA A 48 7.77 11.95 18.35
CA ALA A 48 7.26 10.96 19.28
C ALA A 48 6.03 11.51 20.01
N GLY A 49 4.96 10.74 20.04
CA GLY A 49 3.77 11.01 20.84
C GLY A 49 3.63 9.98 21.96
N ARG A 50 2.60 10.14 22.81
CA ARG A 50 2.34 9.22 23.93
C ARG A 50 1.90 7.80 23.49
N THR A 51 1.26 7.69 22.33
CA THR A 51 0.68 6.43 21.83
C THR A 51 1.04 6.20 20.36
N PHE A 52 1.01 7.25 19.55
CA PHE A 52 1.38 7.21 18.15
C PHE A 52 2.40 8.30 17.87
N ASN A 53 3.27 8.05 16.90
CA ASN A 53 4.06 9.12 16.28
C ASN A 53 3.10 10.13 15.64
N ILE A 54 3.45 11.41 15.74
CA ILE A 54 2.63 12.52 15.27
C ILE A 54 3.30 13.12 14.04
N ILE A 55 2.56 13.18 12.94
CA ILE A 55 3.01 13.89 11.74
C ILE A 55 3.05 15.38 12.04
N THR A 56 4.23 15.99 11.93
CA THR A 56 4.45 17.43 12.04
C THR A 56 4.42 18.07 10.66
N ASP A 57 5.09 17.47 9.68
CA ASP A 57 5.18 17.99 8.32
C ASP A 57 5.25 16.87 7.26
N VAL A 58 5.07 17.23 5.99
CA VAL A 58 5.09 16.31 4.85
C VAL A 58 5.73 16.99 3.63
N GLU A 59 6.60 16.25 2.94
CA GLU A 59 7.14 16.63 1.64
C GLU A 59 6.73 15.58 0.60
N SER A 60 6.12 16.01 -0.50
CA SER A 60 5.63 15.10 -1.54
C SER A 60 6.75 14.75 -2.53
N TYR A 61 6.86 13.47 -2.86
CA TYR A 61 7.75 13.00 -3.92
C TYR A 61 6.98 12.59 -5.17
N HIS A 62 5.94 11.77 -5.06
CA HIS A 62 5.12 11.32 -6.20
C HIS A 62 3.64 11.16 -5.81
N GLY A 63 2.75 11.67 -6.66
CA GLY A 63 1.29 11.58 -6.50
C GLY A 63 0.61 10.44 -7.27
N PHE A 64 1.31 9.78 -8.21
CA PHE A 64 0.81 8.67 -9.03
C PHE A 64 -0.55 8.96 -9.72
N GLU A 65 -0.63 10.06 -10.45
CA GLU A 65 -1.86 10.59 -11.06
C GLU A 65 -2.51 9.61 -12.05
N PHE A 66 -1.71 8.93 -12.88
CA PHE A 66 -2.22 7.94 -13.84
C PHE A 66 -2.77 6.70 -13.14
N LEU A 67 -2.10 6.21 -12.10
CA LEU A 67 -2.63 5.13 -11.25
C LEU A 67 -4.00 5.54 -10.70
N ARG A 68 -4.10 6.74 -10.14
CA ARG A 68 -5.30 7.27 -9.46
C ARG A 68 -6.48 7.60 -10.40
N THR A 69 -6.27 7.63 -11.72
CA THR A 69 -7.34 7.90 -12.70
C THR A 69 -7.83 6.64 -13.41
N ARG A 70 -7.26 5.47 -13.08
CA ARG A 70 -7.57 4.20 -13.74
C ARG A 70 -8.07 3.18 -12.71
N LEU A 71 -9.34 2.80 -12.86
CA LEU A 71 -10.06 1.99 -11.88
C LEU A 71 -9.39 0.62 -11.60
N ASN A 72 -8.89 -0.05 -12.63
CA ASN A 72 -8.15 -1.31 -12.49
C ASN A 72 -6.84 -1.15 -11.69
N ARG A 73 -6.11 -0.06 -11.90
CA ARG A 73 -4.84 0.24 -11.23
C ARG A 73 -5.06 0.67 -9.78
N ILE A 74 -6.11 1.45 -9.50
CA ILE A 74 -6.56 1.75 -8.12
C ILE A 74 -6.91 0.46 -7.37
N GLY A 75 -7.71 -0.41 -7.98
CA GLY A 75 -8.07 -1.69 -7.36
C GLY A 75 -6.85 -2.55 -7.03
N MET A 76 -5.83 -2.52 -7.91
CA MET A 76 -4.58 -3.23 -7.67
C MET A 76 -3.77 -2.58 -6.53
N ALA A 77 -3.67 -1.25 -6.49
CA ALA A 77 -3.01 -0.54 -5.41
C ALA A 77 -3.65 -0.86 -4.04
N TYR A 78 -4.98 -0.93 -3.97
CA TYR A 78 -5.69 -1.41 -2.78
C TYR A 78 -5.26 -2.81 -2.38
N LYS A 79 -5.23 -3.77 -3.32
CA LYS A 79 -4.77 -5.14 -3.06
C LYS A 79 -3.35 -5.15 -2.49
N LEU A 80 -2.42 -4.44 -3.11
CA LEU A 80 -1.03 -4.42 -2.65
C LEU A 80 -0.90 -3.85 -1.24
N THR A 81 -1.59 -2.73 -0.95
CA THR A 81 -1.57 -2.13 0.39
C THR A 81 -2.26 -3.00 1.44
N GLU A 82 -3.36 -3.68 1.09
CA GLU A 82 -4.06 -4.60 1.98
C GLU A 82 -3.14 -5.77 2.37
N ILE A 83 -2.43 -6.35 1.40
CA ILE A 83 -1.52 -7.46 1.65
C ILE A 83 -0.36 -7.00 2.55
N CYS A 84 0.23 -5.82 2.28
CA CYS A 84 1.26 -5.26 3.17
C CYS A 84 0.73 -5.00 4.58
N ASP A 85 -0.48 -4.46 4.70
CA ASP A 85 -1.14 -4.19 5.98
C ASP A 85 -1.50 -5.48 6.74
N ARG A 86 -1.54 -6.65 6.08
CA ARG A 86 -1.75 -7.92 6.79
C ARG A 86 -0.45 -8.65 7.11
N LEU A 87 0.49 -8.66 6.18
CA LEU A 87 1.69 -9.50 6.25
C LEU A 87 2.88 -8.83 6.94
N LEU A 88 2.98 -7.49 6.92
CA LEU A 88 4.10 -6.83 7.56
C LEU A 88 3.91 -6.76 9.08
N PRO A 89 4.95 -6.99 9.88
CA PRO A 89 4.93 -6.65 11.30
C PRO A 89 4.86 -5.14 11.50
N GLU A 90 4.26 -4.69 12.62
CA GLU A 90 4.29 -3.27 12.99
C GLU A 90 5.66 -2.91 13.58
N ASN A 91 6.21 -1.76 13.23
CA ASN A 91 7.51 -1.24 13.69
C ASN A 91 8.73 -2.09 13.28
N GLU A 92 8.60 -2.97 12.28
CA GLU A 92 9.71 -3.75 11.73
C GLU A 92 10.00 -3.32 10.29
N ALA A 93 11.21 -2.80 10.06
CA ALA A 93 11.59 -2.26 8.78
C ALA A 93 11.99 -3.36 7.79
N HIS A 94 11.21 -3.47 6.71
CA HIS A 94 11.56 -4.27 5.55
C HIS A 94 11.81 -3.34 4.35
N PHE A 95 13.01 -2.74 4.29
CA PHE A 95 13.35 -1.75 3.27
C PHE A 95 13.19 -2.32 1.84
N GLU A 96 13.50 -3.60 1.63
CA GLU A 96 13.31 -4.26 0.34
C GLU A 96 11.84 -4.37 -0.07
N VAL A 97 10.93 -4.57 0.90
CA VAL A 97 9.48 -4.60 0.64
C VAL A 97 8.98 -3.20 0.33
N PHE A 98 9.45 -2.18 1.06
CA PHE A 98 9.12 -0.79 0.74
C PHE A 98 9.56 -0.43 -0.69
N ASP A 99 10.81 -0.75 -1.05
CA ASP A 99 11.37 -0.45 -2.36
C ASP A 99 10.61 -1.22 -3.47
N ALA A 100 10.21 -2.48 -3.22
CA ALA A 100 9.38 -3.27 -4.13
C ALA A 100 7.95 -2.70 -4.30
N LEU A 101 7.31 -2.26 -3.22
CA LEU A 101 5.98 -1.64 -3.25
C LEU A 101 6.02 -0.31 -4.02
N LEU A 102 7.04 0.51 -3.76
CA LEU A 102 7.26 1.76 -4.49
C LEU A 102 7.46 1.51 -5.99
N MET A 103 8.23 0.48 -6.35
CA MET A 103 8.41 0.08 -7.74
C MET A 103 7.10 -0.40 -8.37
N ALA A 104 6.28 -1.17 -7.64
CA ALA A 104 4.97 -1.61 -8.10
C ALA A 104 4.05 -0.39 -8.36
N PHE A 105 4.05 0.61 -7.49
CA PHE A 105 3.25 1.83 -7.67
C PHE A 105 3.72 2.64 -8.89
N ARG A 106 5.04 2.76 -9.10
CA ARG A 106 5.60 3.39 -10.30
C ARG A 106 5.14 2.67 -11.58
N LYS A 107 5.17 1.34 -11.60
CA LYS A 107 4.66 0.54 -12.73
C LYS A 107 3.15 0.68 -12.89
N LEU A 108 2.38 0.67 -11.81
CA LEU A 108 0.94 0.95 -11.85
C LEU A 108 0.63 2.36 -12.34
N ASN A 109 1.56 3.30 -12.24
CA ASN A 109 1.44 4.64 -12.80
C ASN A 109 1.95 4.78 -14.25
N ASP A 110 2.48 3.71 -14.84
CA ASP A 110 2.91 3.66 -16.24
C ASP A 110 1.84 2.96 -17.09
N GLU A 111 1.35 3.66 -18.11
CA GLU A 111 0.35 3.17 -19.07
C GLU A 111 0.76 1.88 -19.76
N LYS A 112 2.06 1.67 -19.99
CA LYS A 112 2.59 0.49 -20.69
C LYS A 112 2.59 -0.78 -19.84
N SER A 113 2.45 -0.65 -18.53
CA SER A 113 2.49 -1.79 -17.61
C SER A 113 1.11 -2.42 -17.45
N GLU A 114 1.04 -3.75 -17.41
CA GLU A 114 -0.19 -4.48 -17.10
C GLU A 114 -0.40 -4.63 -15.59
N ALA A 115 -1.52 -4.14 -15.08
CA ALA A 115 -1.77 -4.05 -13.64
C ALA A 115 -1.75 -5.42 -12.94
N GLU A 116 -2.26 -6.46 -13.59
CA GLU A 116 -2.31 -7.82 -13.04
C GLU A 116 -0.91 -8.40 -12.88
N THR A 117 -0.09 -8.31 -13.92
CA THR A 117 1.31 -8.74 -13.91
C THR A 117 2.12 -7.98 -12.86
N VAL A 118 1.90 -6.68 -12.70
CA VAL A 118 2.54 -5.88 -11.64
C VAL A 118 2.12 -6.40 -10.26
N GLY A 119 0.83 -6.66 -10.08
CA GLY A 119 0.26 -7.18 -8.85
C GLY A 119 0.84 -8.53 -8.45
N ASP A 120 0.84 -9.48 -9.38
CA ASP A 120 1.30 -10.84 -9.13
C ASP A 120 2.81 -10.88 -8.86
N ASN A 121 3.59 -10.14 -9.65
CA ASN A 121 5.04 -10.03 -9.42
C ASN A 121 5.36 -9.50 -8.02
N PHE A 122 4.68 -8.43 -7.59
CA PHE A 122 4.89 -7.88 -6.25
C PHE A 122 4.49 -8.88 -5.17
N CYS A 123 3.31 -9.50 -5.29
CA CYS A 123 2.79 -10.39 -4.25
C CYS A 123 3.64 -11.66 -4.10
N LEU A 124 4.10 -12.25 -5.21
CA LEU A 124 4.99 -13.40 -5.19
C LEU A 124 6.35 -13.02 -4.58
N ASP A 125 6.91 -11.87 -4.97
CA ASP A 125 8.17 -11.37 -4.41
C ASP A 125 8.06 -11.12 -2.89
N LEU A 126 6.94 -10.56 -2.44
CA LEU A 126 6.65 -10.36 -1.01
C LEU A 126 6.62 -11.69 -0.25
N LEU A 127 5.89 -12.69 -0.75
CA LEU A 127 5.84 -14.01 -0.11
C LEU A 127 7.22 -14.67 -0.03
N LYS A 128 8.05 -14.52 -1.08
CA LYS A 128 9.43 -15.01 -1.09
C LYS A 128 10.32 -14.29 -0.09
N LYS A 129 10.21 -12.96 0.00
CA LYS A 129 10.98 -12.13 0.95
C LYS A 129 10.63 -12.40 2.40
N LEU A 130 9.36 -12.67 2.69
CA LEU A 130 8.90 -13.02 4.02
C LEU A 130 9.09 -14.50 4.37
N GLY A 131 9.63 -15.31 3.44
CA GLY A 131 9.93 -16.73 3.67
C GLY A 131 8.72 -17.68 3.60
N TYR A 132 7.58 -17.21 3.14
CA TYR A 132 6.35 -18.02 2.99
C TYR A 132 6.35 -18.88 1.73
N GLN A 133 7.18 -18.55 0.74
CA GLN A 133 7.32 -19.31 -0.51
C GLN A 133 8.80 -19.49 -0.88
N PRO A 134 9.18 -20.62 -1.50
CA PRO A 134 10.54 -20.82 -1.95
C PRO A 134 10.90 -19.87 -3.09
N GLN A 135 12.19 -19.57 -3.24
CA GLN A 135 12.68 -18.66 -4.29
C GLN A 135 12.35 -19.16 -5.72
N THR A 136 12.18 -20.47 -5.88
CA THR A 136 11.79 -21.15 -7.12
C THR A 136 10.28 -21.14 -7.38
N ALA A 137 9.45 -20.68 -6.44
CA ALA A 137 8.00 -20.65 -6.63
C ALA A 137 7.62 -19.77 -7.84
N ASP A 138 6.67 -20.25 -8.62
CA ASP A 138 6.09 -19.55 -9.76
C ASP A 138 4.56 -19.63 -9.63
N LEU A 139 3.99 -18.62 -8.97
CA LEU A 139 2.56 -18.52 -8.70
C LEU A 139 2.03 -17.22 -9.30
N SER A 140 0.87 -17.30 -9.94
CA SER A 140 0.16 -16.16 -10.50
C SER A 140 -1.36 -16.37 -10.41
N GLY A 141 -2.11 -15.30 -10.63
CA GLY A 141 -3.57 -15.30 -10.63
C GLY A 141 -4.17 -15.96 -9.39
N ASP A 142 -5.12 -16.87 -9.60
CA ASP A 142 -5.86 -17.51 -8.52
C ASP A 142 -4.98 -18.39 -7.62
N LYS A 143 -3.91 -19.00 -8.15
CA LYS A 143 -3.00 -19.81 -7.34
C LYS A 143 -2.25 -18.94 -6.34
N LEU A 144 -1.78 -17.78 -6.78
CA LEU A 144 -1.13 -16.80 -5.91
C LEU A 144 -2.11 -16.20 -4.90
N ASN A 145 -3.33 -15.87 -5.32
CA ASN A 145 -4.36 -15.36 -4.41
C ASN A 145 -4.67 -16.35 -3.29
N ARG A 146 -4.81 -17.65 -3.60
CA ARG A 146 -5.03 -18.68 -2.57
C ARG A 146 -3.85 -18.79 -1.60
N ALA A 147 -2.62 -18.78 -2.11
CA ALA A 147 -1.42 -18.82 -1.27
C ALA A 147 -1.34 -17.60 -0.33
N LEU A 148 -1.69 -16.41 -0.82
CA LEU A 148 -1.78 -15.21 0.01
C LEU A 148 -2.85 -15.34 1.09
N GLU A 149 -4.05 -15.80 0.75
CA GLU A 149 -5.17 -15.96 1.70
C GLU A 149 -4.88 -17.01 2.76
N GLU A 150 -4.17 -18.08 2.40
CA GLU A 150 -3.68 -19.10 3.33
C GLU A 150 -2.70 -18.49 4.34
N VAL A 151 -1.69 -17.77 3.86
CA VAL A 151 -0.68 -17.11 4.72
C VAL A 151 -1.32 -16.02 5.60
N MET A 152 -2.30 -15.28 5.06
CA MET A 152 -3.02 -14.22 5.78
C MET A 152 -4.12 -14.78 6.71
N GLU A 153 -4.42 -16.07 6.62
CA GLU A 153 -5.56 -16.77 7.25
C GLU A 153 -6.92 -16.07 7.03
N LYS A 154 -7.05 -15.32 5.92
CA LYS A 154 -8.18 -14.43 5.65
C LYS A 154 -8.28 -14.08 4.17
N GLU A 155 -9.50 -13.94 3.68
CA GLU A 155 -9.80 -13.49 2.31
C GLU A 155 -9.26 -12.09 2.00
N ILE A 156 -8.86 -11.87 0.74
CA ILE A 156 -8.45 -10.57 0.22
C ILE A 156 -9.69 -9.74 -0.15
N ARG A 157 -9.96 -8.67 0.62
CA ARG A 157 -11.20 -7.87 0.50
C ARG A 157 -11.26 -7.03 -0.77
N SER A 158 -10.11 -6.74 -1.36
CA SER A 158 -10.00 -6.00 -2.63
C SER A 158 -10.28 -6.86 -3.87
N LEU A 159 -10.29 -8.20 -3.78
CA LEU A 159 -10.53 -9.08 -4.94
C LEU A 159 -11.94 -8.97 -5.53
N PRO A 160 -13.03 -8.89 -4.74
CA PRO A 160 -14.37 -8.66 -5.28
C PRO A 160 -14.48 -7.37 -6.09
N LEU A 161 -13.81 -6.30 -5.66
CA LEU A 161 -13.76 -5.02 -6.38
C LEU A 161 -13.05 -5.20 -7.73
N LEU A 162 -11.86 -5.80 -7.73
CA LEU A 162 -11.11 -6.11 -8.95
C LEU A 162 -11.91 -6.98 -9.93
N THR A 163 -12.58 -8.01 -9.44
CA THR A 163 -13.42 -8.90 -10.26
C THR A 163 -14.57 -8.15 -10.92
N LYS A 164 -15.26 -7.27 -10.17
CA LYS A 164 -16.33 -6.43 -10.71
C LYS A 164 -15.84 -5.48 -11.80
N ILE A 165 -14.68 -4.86 -11.60
CA ILE A 165 -14.06 -3.95 -12.58
C ILE A 165 -13.74 -4.68 -13.88
N LYS A 166 -13.16 -5.89 -13.82
CA LYS A 166 -12.89 -6.68 -15.03
C LYS A 166 -14.16 -7.04 -15.80
N ARG A 167 -15.26 -7.31 -15.10
CA ARG A 167 -16.55 -7.64 -15.72
C ARG A 167 -17.20 -6.44 -16.42
N SER A 168 -16.97 -5.21 -15.95
CA SER A 168 -17.55 -4.00 -16.57
C SER A 168 -16.75 -3.47 -17.76
N LEU A 169 -15.54 -3.97 -17.98
CA LEU A 169 -14.65 -3.58 -19.09
C LEU A 169 -14.68 -4.56 -20.27
N ARG A 170 -15.49 -5.64 -20.16
CA ARG A 170 -15.79 -6.59 -21.24
C ARG A 170 -17.16 -6.27 -21.81
#